data_AF-K1YCW7-F1
#
_entry.id   AF-K1YCW7-F1
#
_cell.length_a   1.000
_cell.length_b   1.000
_cell.length_c   1.000
_cell.angle_alpha   90.00
_cell.angle_beta   90.00
_cell.angle_gamma   90.00
#
_symmetry.space_group_name_H-M   'P 1'
#
loop_
_entity.id
_entity.type
_entity.pdbx_description
1 polymer ?
#
loop_
_entity_poly.entity_id
_entity_poly.type
_entity_poly.pdbx_seq_one_letter_code
_entity_poly.pdbx_strand_id
1 'polypeptide(L)'
;GHRVYRCEDPRVDVLRSYAQTLSEKAGDTTYFEMTREIQKIVEERTKVFPNVDLYTASLYNAIGLPMELFTPIFAISRTVGWTSHILEQWSNNKLIRPRAEYIGPKSYCYIPIKERARG
;
A
#
# COMPACT_ATOMS: atom_id res chain seq x y z
N GLY A 1 -5.15 -1.54 8.32
CA GLY A 1 -5.34 -0.15 8.77
C GLY A 1 -5.22 0.80 7.60
N HIS A 2 -5.81 2.00 7.68
CA HIS A 2 -5.79 2.98 6.59
C HIS A 2 -5.40 4.37 7.12
N ARG A 3 -4.64 5.15 6.34
CA ARG A 3 -4.20 6.50 6.75
C ARG A 3 -5.33 7.54 6.71
N VAL A 4 -6.39 7.26 5.95
CA VAL A 4 -7.54 8.15 5.75
C VAL A 4 -8.83 7.60 6.39
N TYR A 5 -9.07 6.30 6.31
CA TYR A 5 -10.33 5.72 6.80
C TYR A 5 -10.19 5.42 8.28
N ARG A 6 -11.19 5.86 9.06
CA ARG A 6 -11.32 5.56 10.49
C ARG A 6 -12.29 4.40 10.77
N CYS A 7 -13.05 4.02 9.75
CA CYS A 7 -13.91 2.84 9.70
C CYS A 7 -13.31 1.83 8.70
N GLU A 8 -14.01 0.73 8.48
CA GLU A 8 -13.64 -0.26 7.46
C GLU A 8 -13.50 0.40 6.08
N ASP A 9 -12.45 0.03 5.36
CA ASP A 9 -12.23 0.46 3.99
C ASP A 9 -13.36 -0.10 3.10
N PRO A 10 -14.10 0.74 2.37
CA PRO A 10 -15.28 0.31 1.61
C PRO A 10 -14.97 -0.73 0.51
N ARG A 11 -13.70 -0.85 0.10
CA ARG A 11 -13.27 -1.83 -0.90
C ARG A 11 -13.12 -3.23 -0.31
N VAL A 12 -12.96 -3.34 1.01
CA VAL A 12 -12.79 -4.63 1.69
C VAL A 12 -14.03 -5.49 1.54
N ASP A 13 -15.22 -4.91 1.72
CA ASP A 13 -16.47 -5.66 1.66
C ASP A 13 -16.67 -6.35 0.30
N VAL A 14 -16.42 -5.59 -0.77
CA VAL A 14 -16.46 -6.09 -2.15
C VAL A 14 -15.44 -7.22 -2.36
N LEU A 15 -14.19 -7.01 -1.94
CA LEU A 15 -13.13 -8.00 -2.13
C LEU A 15 -13.32 -9.26 -1.28
N ARG A 16 -13.86 -9.13 -0.07
CA ARG A 16 -14.20 -10.26 0.80
C ARG A 16 -15.20 -11.19 0.13
N SER A 17 -16.26 -10.62 -0.47
CA SER A 17 -17.27 -11.40 -1.21
C SER A 17 -16.67 -12.15 -2.40
N TYR A 18 -15.81 -11.49 -3.18
CA TYR A 18 -15.12 -12.14 -4.31
C TYR A 18 -14.12 -13.20 -3.87
N ALA A 19 -13.31 -12.92 -2.84
CA ALA A 19 -12.35 -13.88 -2.30
C ALA A 19 -13.06 -15.15 -1.84
N GLN A 20 -14.18 -15.03 -1.12
CA GLN A 20 -15.01 -16.17 -0.73
C GLN A 20 -15.49 -16.96 -1.95
N THR A 21 -16.17 -16.28 -2.88
CA THR A 21 -16.78 -16.91 -4.05
C THR A 21 -15.74 -17.62 -4.93
N LEU A 22 -14.56 -17.02 -5.10
CA LEU A 22 -13.49 -17.56 -5.95
C LEU A 22 -12.78 -18.72 -5.26
N SER A 23 -12.54 -18.63 -3.95
CA SER A 23 -11.99 -19.74 -3.16
C SER A 23 -12.92 -20.96 -3.17
N GLU A 24 -14.23 -20.76 -3.00
CA GLU A 24 -15.22 -21.84 -3.11
C GLU A 24 -15.21 -22.49 -4.50
N LYS A 25 -15.10 -21.69 -5.57
CA LYS A 25 -14.99 -22.19 -6.95
C LYS A 25 -13.67 -22.91 -7.23
N ALA A 26 -12.58 -22.47 -6.61
CA ALA A 26 -11.27 -23.11 -6.73
C ALA A 26 -11.19 -24.44 -5.94
N GLY A 27 -12.15 -24.70 -5.04
CA GLY A 27 -12.18 -25.89 -4.19
C GLY A 27 -11.22 -25.83 -3.00
N ASP A 28 -10.59 -24.67 -2.75
CA ASP A 28 -9.72 -24.44 -1.60
C ASP A 28 -10.04 -23.09 -0.94
N THR A 29 -10.60 -23.17 0.27
CA THR A 29 -10.97 -22.00 1.10
C THR A 29 -9.96 -21.71 2.19
N THR A 30 -8.87 -22.48 2.29
CA THR A 30 -7.87 -22.39 3.37
C THR A 30 -7.38 -20.95 3.57
N TYR A 31 -6.93 -20.31 2.50
CA TYR A 31 -6.40 -18.94 2.58
C TYR A 31 -7.48 -17.89 2.89
N PHE A 32 -8.71 -18.08 2.42
CA PHE A 32 -9.82 -17.19 2.75
C PHE A 32 -10.19 -17.28 4.24
N GLU A 33 -10.33 -18.49 4.77
CA GLU A 33 -10.65 -18.72 6.19
C GLU A 33 -9.54 -18.20 7.10
N MET A 34 -8.27 -18.45 6.75
CA MET A 34 -7.12 -17.87 7.45
C MET A 34 -7.16 -16.33 7.43
N THR A 35 -7.46 -15.73 6.28
CA THR A 35 -7.55 -14.27 6.15
C THR A 35 -8.65 -13.70 7.06
N ARG A 36 -9.82 -14.36 7.12
CA ARG A 36 -10.94 -13.96 7.98
C ARG A 36 -10.58 -14.05 9.47
N GLU A 37 -9.91 -15.12 9.88
CA GLU A 37 -9.50 -15.27 11.27
C GLU A 37 -8.41 -14.26 11.67
N ILE A 38 -7.46 -13.99 10.77
CA ILE A 38 -6.46 -12.93 10.98
C ILE A 38 -7.14 -11.56 11.14
N GLN A 39 -8.11 -11.22 10.29
CA GLN A 39 -8.88 -9.97 10.42
C GLN A 39 -9.47 -9.86 11.82
N LYS A 40 -10.21 -10.88 12.26
CA LYS A 40 -10.88 -10.90 13.56
C LYS A 40 -9.90 -10.67 14.71
N ILE A 41 -8.80 -11.42 14.75
CA ILE A 41 -7.79 -11.32 15.81
C ILE A 41 -7.15 -9.92 15.83
N VAL A 42 -6.81 -9.37 14.66
CA VAL A 42 -6.18 -8.04 14.56
C VAL A 42 -7.14 -6.95 15.02
N GLU A 43 -8.41 -7.01 14.61
CA GLU A 43 -9.43 -6.05 15.03
C GLU A 43 -9.67 -6.10 16.53
N GLU A 44 -9.83 -7.28 17.12
CA GLU A 44 -10.04 -7.45 18.56
C GLU A 44 -8.88 -6.90 19.39
N ARG A 45 -7.63 -7.12 18.95
CA ARG A 45 -6.43 -6.74 19.70
C ARG A 45 -6.00 -5.29 19.50
N THR A 46 -6.19 -4.76 18.30
CA THR A 46 -5.59 -3.47 17.91
C THR A 46 -6.60 -2.40 17.53
N LYS A 47 -7.88 -2.78 17.33
CA LYS A 47 -8.93 -1.91 16.78
C LYS A 47 -8.61 -1.37 15.38
N VAL A 48 -7.71 -2.05 14.66
CA VAL A 48 -7.32 -1.68 13.30
C VAL A 48 -8.16 -2.45 12.30
N PHE A 49 -8.94 -1.73 11.51
CA PHE A 49 -9.72 -2.31 10.42
C PHE A 49 -8.84 -2.77 9.25
N PRO A 50 -9.25 -3.81 8.49
CA PRO A 50 -8.58 -4.25 7.28
C PRO A 50 -8.60 -3.15 6.22
N ASN A 51 -7.60 -3.18 5.34
CA ASN A 51 -7.59 -2.40 4.12
C ASN A 51 -7.79 -3.33 2.92
N VAL A 52 -7.95 -2.72 1.75
CA VAL A 52 -8.10 -3.41 0.45
C VAL A 52 -7.08 -4.55 0.23
N ASP A 53 -5.85 -4.41 0.72
CA ASP A 53 -4.76 -5.34 0.42
C ASP A 53 -4.96 -6.72 1.08
N LEU A 54 -5.61 -6.77 2.25
CA LEU A 54 -5.77 -8.01 3.03
C LEU A 54 -6.51 -9.10 2.22
N TYR A 55 -7.69 -8.77 1.70
CA TYR A 55 -8.50 -9.72 0.92
C TYR A 55 -8.06 -9.84 -0.54
N THR A 56 -7.30 -8.87 -1.04
CA THR A 56 -6.69 -8.98 -2.37
C THR A 56 -5.73 -10.18 -2.44
N ALA A 57 -4.99 -10.46 -1.36
CA ALA A 57 -4.04 -11.57 -1.31
C ALA A 57 -4.72 -12.94 -1.44
N SER A 58 -5.78 -13.20 -0.66
CA SER A 58 -6.53 -14.46 -0.74
C SER A 58 -7.29 -14.60 -2.05
N LEU A 59 -7.82 -13.50 -2.59
CA LEU A 59 -8.45 -13.49 -3.90
C LEU A 59 -7.46 -13.87 -5.02
N TYR A 60 -6.29 -13.24 -5.06
CA TYR A 60 -5.27 -13.55 -6.08
C TYR A 60 -4.73 -14.96 -5.95
N ASN A 61 -4.60 -15.47 -4.73
CA ASN A 61 -4.27 -16.88 -4.50
C ASN A 61 -5.37 -17.81 -5.05
N ALA A 62 -6.65 -17.52 -4.80
CA ALA A 62 -7.76 -18.34 -5.26
C ALA A 62 -7.85 -18.46 -6.80
N ILE A 63 -7.41 -17.43 -7.53
CA ILE A 63 -7.34 -17.47 -9.01
C ILE A 63 -6.01 -18.04 -9.54
N GLY A 64 -5.13 -18.53 -8.66
CA GLY A 64 -3.84 -19.13 -9.04
C GLY A 64 -2.82 -18.12 -9.57
N LEU A 65 -2.95 -16.84 -9.21
CA LEU A 65 -2.02 -15.82 -9.67
C LEU A 65 -0.65 -15.96 -8.98
N PRO A 66 0.47 -15.99 -9.73
CA PRO A 66 1.80 -15.90 -9.14
C PRO A 66 1.97 -14.64 -8.28
N MET A 67 2.57 -14.77 -7.11
CA MET A 67 2.76 -13.66 -6.16
C MET A 67 3.53 -12.48 -6.76
N GLU A 68 4.48 -12.77 -7.68
CA GLU A 68 5.26 -11.76 -8.40
C GLU A 68 4.39 -10.84 -9.27
N LEU A 69 3.17 -11.27 -9.63
CA LEU A 69 2.24 -10.49 -10.46
C LEU A 69 1.27 -9.61 -9.66
N PHE A 70 1.29 -9.67 -8.33
CA PHE A 70 0.36 -8.91 -7.50
C PHE A 70 0.55 -7.38 -7.70
N THR A 71 1.79 -6.91 -7.61
CA THR A 71 2.12 -5.49 -7.80
C THR A 71 1.96 -5.03 -9.26
N PRO A 72 2.37 -5.80 -10.28
CA PRO A 72 2.05 -5.49 -11.68
C PRO A 72 0.56 -5.27 -11.96
N ILE A 73 -0.33 -6.13 -11.44
CA ILE A 73 -1.78 -5.96 -11.64
C ILE A 73 -2.29 -4.68 -10.98
N PHE A 74 -1.80 -4.36 -9.79
CA PHE A 74 -2.10 -3.08 -9.15
C PHE A 74 -1.67 -1.90 -10.04
N ALA A 75 -0.48 -1.93 -10.62
CA ALA A 75 0.01 -0.88 -11.51
C ALA A 75 -0.86 -0.72 -12.78
N ILE A 76 -1.29 -1.83 -13.38
CA ILE A 76 -2.21 -1.82 -14.54
C ILE A 76 -3.52 -1.13 -14.16
N SER A 77 -4.15 -1.53 -13.05
CA SER A 77 -5.38 -0.91 -12.56
C SER A 77 -5.19 0.58 -12.21
N ARG A 78 -4.05 0.93 -11.60
CA ARG A 78 -3.78 2.30 -11.17
C ARG A 78 -3.37 3.25 -12.27
N THR A 79 -2.88 2.74 -13.39
CA THR A 79 -2.48 3.54 -14.55
C THR A 79 -3.59 4.50 -14.97
N VAL A 80 -4.86 4.06 -15.01
CA VAL A 80 -6.00 4.91 -15.37
C VAL A 80 -6.06 6.16 -14.48
N GLY A 81 -5.95 5.99 -13.16
CA GLY A 81 -6.03 7.14 -12.26
C GLY A 81 -4.77 7.99 -12.26
N TRP A 82 -3.58 7.40 -12.46
CA TRP A 82 -2.36 8.18 -12.66
C TRP A 82 -2.46 9.06 -13.91
N THR A 83 -2.94 8.51 -15.03
CA THR A 83 -3.15 9.28 -16.26
C THR A 83 -4.21 10.36 -16.08
N SER A 84 -5.31 10.08 -15.38
CA SER A 84 -6.32 11.10 -15.07
C SER A 84 -5.73 12.25 -14.26
N HIS A 85 -4.97 11.96 -13.19
CA HIS A 85 -4.33 13.01 -12.39
C HIS A 85 -3.27 13.81 -13.18
N ILE A 86 -2.57 13.19 -14.14
CA ILE A 86 -1.66 13.91 -15.05
C ILE A 86 -2.45 14.91 -15.91
N LEU A 87 -3.58 14.49 -16.47
CA LEU A 87 -4.43 15.37 -17.28
C LEU A 87 -5.03 16.50 -16.46
N GLU A 88 -5.47 16.23 -15.22
CA GLU A 88 -5.93 17.25 -14.26
C GLU A 88 -4.82 18.27 -13.94
N GLN A 89 -3.59 17.79 -13.71
CA GLN A 89 -2.45 18.67 -13.46
C GLN A 89 -2.10 19.51 -14.70
N TRP A 90 -2.17 18.96 -15.91
CA TRP A 90 -1.91 19.73 -17.13
C TRP A 90 -2.96 20.81 -17.38
N SER A 91 -4.22 20.54 -17.04
CA SER A 91 -5.31 21.51 -17.21
C SER A 91 -5.32 22.60 -16.14
N ASN A 92 -4.75 22.35 -14.95
CA ASN A 92 -4.58 23.35 -13.88
C ASN A 92 -3.18 23.29 -13.25
N ASN A 93 -2.18 23.74 -14.00
CA ASN A 93 -0.77 23.46 -13.72
C ASN A 93 -0.15 24.28 -12.58
N LYS A 94 -0.42 23.88 -11.33
CA LYS A 94 0.24 24.41 -10.14
C LYS A 94 1.31 23.45 -9.63
N LEU A 95 2.59 23.84 -9.76
CA LEU A 95 3.71 23.01 -9.30
C LEU A 95 3.80 22.99 -7.77
N ILE A 96 4.01 21.79 -7.21
CA ILE A 96 4.37 21.61 -5.80
C ILE A 96 5.84 21.99 -5.63
N ARG A 97 6.13 22.89 -4.68
CA ARG A 97 7.49 23.32 -4.31
C ARG A 97 7.76 22.96 -2.85
N PRO A 98 8.15 21.71 -2.54
CA PRO A 98 8.43 21.32 -1.17
C PRO A 98 9.62 22.11 -0.63
N ARG A 99 9.55 22.51 0.64
CA ARG A 99 10.67 23.11 1.38
C ARG A 99 11.13 22.13 2.44
N ALA A 100 12.44 22.04 2.63
CA ALA A 100 13.05 21.26 3.69
C ALA A 100 13.54 22.18 4.80
N GLU A 101 13.44 21.70 6.04
CA GLU A 101 14.09 22.31 7.19
C GLU A 101 15.52 21.79 7.29
N TYR A 102 16.50 22.69 7.36
CA TYR A 102 17.90 22.29 7.52
C TYR A 102 18.20 22.01 9.00
N ILE A 103 18.38 20.73 9.32
CA ILE A 103 18.78 20.24 10.66
C ILE A 103 20.27 19.84 10.74
N GLY A 104 21.03 20.16 9.69
CA GLY A 104 22.47 19.88 9.65
C GLY A 104 23.29 20.91 10.44
N PRO A 105 24.59 20.65 10.66
CA PRO A 105 25.46 21.59 11.36
C PRO A 105 25.68 22.87 10.51
N LYS A 106 25.39 24.03 11.10
CA LYS A 106 25.29 25.33 10.38
C LYS A 106 26.62 25.82 9.77
N SER A 107 27.75 25.40 10.34
CA SER A 107 29.07 25.87 9.91
C SER A 107 30.10 24.75 10.09
N TYR A 108 30.75 24.38 8.99
CA TYR A 108 32.01 23.66 9.02
C TYR A 108 33.09 24.59 8.51
N CYS A 109 34.12 24.85 9.32
CA CYS A 109 35.36 25.36 8.77
C CYS A 109 35.99 24.24 7.94
N TYR A 110 36.42 24.54 6.72
CA TYR A 110 37.12 23.58 5.90
C TYR A 110 38.40 23.13 6.63
N ILE A 111 38.55 21.82 6.83
CA ILE A 111 39.77 21.22 7.39
C ILE A 111 40.58 20.66 6.20
N PRO A 112 41.82 21.15 5.96
CA PRO A 112 42.72 20.59 4.96
C PRO A 112 42.89 19.09 5.12
N ILE A 113 43.00 18.35 4.02
CA ILE A 113 43.00 16.88 4.04
C ILE A 113 44.05 16.28 4.99
N LYS A 114 45.21 16.93 5.13
CA LYS A 114 46.32 16.50 6.01
C LYS A 114 46.01 16.66 7.50
N GLU A 115 45.05 17.50 7.86
CA GLU A 115 44.66 17.87 9.22
C GLU A 115 43.34 17.21 9.66
N ARG A 116 42.69 16.46 8.76
CA ARG A 116 41.51 15.67 9.12
C ARG A 116 41.94 14.51 10.00
N ALA A 117 41.30 14.34 11.16
CA ALA A 117 41.51 13.15 11.98
C ALA A 117 41.20 11.91 11.14
N ARG A 118 42.16 10.96 11.06
CA ARG A 118 41.89 9.64 10.48
C ARG A 118 40.91 8.93 11.41
N GLY A 119 39.68 8.75 10.94
CA GLY A 119 38.74 7.80 11.52
C GLY A 119 39.20 6.36 11.32
#